data_AF-A0A4U1HQA3-F1
#
_entry.id   AF-A0A4U1HQA3-F1
#
_cell.length_a   1.000
_cell.length_b   1.000
_cell.length_c   1.000
_cell.angle_alpha   90.00
_cell.angle_beta   90.00
_cell.angle_gamma   90.00
#
_symmetry.space_group_name_H-M   'P 1'
#
loop_
_entity.id
_entity.type
_entity.pdbx_description
1 polymer ?
#
loop_
_entity_poly.entity_id
_entity_poly.type
_entity_poly.pdbx_seq_one_letter_code
_entity_poly.pdbx_strand_id
1 'polypeptide(L)' 'MQAPLTDADLRAAWQRLRMVGDFDTSMRHRAVRIVVESAARALQQRDHRRFLRLDAKRLAAGDFDD' A
#
# COMPACT_ATOMS: atom_id res chain seq x y z
N MET A 1 -11.65 9.50 -1.84
CA MET A 1 -12.07 8.40 -0.94
C MET A 1 -10.98 7.34 -0.97
N GLN A 2 -10.44 6.92 0.17
CA GLN A 2 -9.44 5.83 0.21
C GLN A 2 -10.11 4.52 -0.18
N ALA A 3 -9.46 3.75 -1.05
CA ALA A 3 -9.96 2.43 -1.44
C ALA A 3 -10.09 1.53 -0.20
N PRO A 4 -11.13 0.69 -0.12
CA PRO A 4 -11.24 -0.27 0.96
C PRO A 4 -10.02 -1.21 0.96
N LEU A 5 -9.43 -1.43 2.13
CA LEU A 5 -8.32 -2.37 2.29
C LEU A 5 -8.83 -3.78 2.12
N THR A 6 -8.19 -4.54 1.23
CA THR A 6 -8.45 -5.97 1.05
C THR A 6 -7.52 -6.81 1.91
N ASP A 7 -7.85 -8.08 2.13
CA ASP A 7 -6.94 -9.01 2.83
C ASP A 7 -5.58 -9.14 2.11
N ALA A 8 -5.60 -9.08 0.76
CA ALA A 8 -4.40 -9.04 -0.05
C ALA A 8 -3.52 -7.82 0.24
N ASP A 9 -4.11 -6.63 0.44
CA ASP A 9 -3.37 -5.43 0.82
C ASP A 9 -2.71 -5.57 2.20
N LEU A 10 -3.42 -6.18 3.15
CA LEU A 10 -2.90 -6.43 4.50
C LEU A 10 -1.74 -7.42 4.46
N ARG A 11 -1.86 -8.48 3.64
CA ARG A 11 -0.80 -9.49 3.48
C ARG A 11 0.42 -8.93 2.75
N ALA A 12 0.21 -8.08 1.75
CA ALA A 12 1.29 -7.35 1.09
C ALA A 12 2.00 -6.40 2.07
N ALA A 13 1.25 -5.67 2.90
CA ALA A 13 1.81 -4.81 3.93
C ALA A 13 2.62 -5.61 4.96
N TRP A 14 2.11 -6.75 5.42
CA TRP A 14 2.80 -7.67 6.32
C TRP A 14 4.17 -8.11 5.76
N GLN A 15 4.21 -8.55 4.51
CA GLN A 15 5.45 -8.92 3.82
C GLN A 15 6.41 -7.75 3.68
N ARG A 16 5.89 -6.56 3.36
CA ARG A 16 6.70 -5.34 3.15
C ARG A 16 7.27 -4.78 4.45
N LEU A 17 6.57 -4.98 5.57
CA LEU A 17 7.06 -4.75 6.92
C LEU A 17 8.03 -5.84 7.41
N ARG A 18 8.19 -6.94 6.65
CA ARG A 18 9.01 -8.10 7.00
C ARG A 18 8.60 -8.70 8.35
N MET A 19 7.31 -8.67 8.67
CA MET A 19 6.80 -9.27 9.89
C MET A 19 6.93 -10.80 9.82
N VAL A 20 7.35 -11.40 10.93
CA VAL A 20 7.59 -12.84 11.04
C VAL A 20 6.47 -13.47 11.87
N GLY A 21 6.01 -14.65 11.46
CA GLY A 21 4.95 -15.39 12.15
C GLY A 21 3.76 -15.71 11.25
N ASP A 22 2.77 -16.39 11.82
CA ASP A 22 1.54 -16.75 11.13
C ASP A 22 0.62 -15.53 11.03
N PHE A 23 0.25 -15.17 9.79
CA PHE A 23 -0.56 -13.99 9.50
C PHE A 23 -1.98 -14.10 10.07
N ASP A 24 -2.64 -15.25 9.93
CA ASP A 24 -4.03 -15.44 10.39
C ASP A 24 -4.12 -15.31 11.91
N THR A 25 -3.21 -15.98 12.62
CA THR A 25 -3.12 -15.96 14.07
C THR A 25 -2.78 -14.57 14.58
N SER A 26 -1.84 -13.88 13.93
CA SER A 26 -1.42 -12.52 14.30
C SER A 26 -2.52 -11.49 14.05
N MET A 27 -3.33 -11.66 13.00
CA MET A 27 -4.45 -10.76 12.67
C MET A 27 -5.62 -10.82 13.66
N ARG A 28 -5.71 -11.87 14.46
CA ARG A 28 -6.67 -11.95 15.59
C ARG A 28 -6.33 -10.97 16.70
N HIS A 29 -5.07 -10.53 16.80
CA HIS A 29 -4.66 -9.51 17.75
C HIS A 29 -4.97 -8.11 17.21
N ARG A 30 -5.90 -7.41 17.87
CA ARG A 30 -6.36 -6.09 17.45
C ARG A 30 -5.22 -5.08 17.26
N ALA A 31 -4.20 -5.10 18.12
CA ALA A 31 -3.05 -4.20 18.02
C ALA A 31 -2.26 -4.42 16.73
N VAL A 32 -2.00 -5.69 16.38
CA VAL A 32 -1.30 -6.06 15.15
C VAL A 32 -2.10 -5.63 13.92
N ARG A 33 -3.41 -5.90 13.93
CA ARG A 33 -4.30 -5.52 12.84
C ARG A 33 -4.27 -4.01 12.58
N ILE A 34 -4.34 -3.18 13.63
CA ILE A 34 -4.28 -1.72 13.50
C ILE A 34 -2.96 -1.26 12.86
N VAL A 35 -1.84 -1.86 13.26
CA VAL A 35 -0.52 -1.53 12.69
C VAL A 35 -0.46 -1.89 11.21
N VAL A 36 -0.90 -3.10 10.85
CA VAL A 36 -0.86 -3.57 9.46
C VAL A 36 -1.83 -2.78 8.59
N GLU A 37 -3.04 -2.49 9.06
CA GLU A 37 -4.01 -1.62 8.36
C GLU A 37 -3.43 -0.21 8.14
N SER A 38 -2.77 0.36 9.16
CA SER A 38 -2.14 1.69 9.04
C SER A 38 -0.99 1.68 8.05
N ALA A 39 -0.15 0.64 8.08
CA ALA A 39 0.95 0.47 7.14
C ALA A 39 0.44 0.27 5.71
N ALA A 40 -0.61 -0.54 5.51
CA ALA A 40 -1.24 -0.75 4.22
C ALA A 40 -1.76 0.57 3.63
N ARG A 41 -2.42 1.41 4.45
CA ARG A 41 -2.84 2.76 4.03
C ARG A 41 -1.66 3.64 3.63
N ALA A 42 -0.59 3.63 4.42
CA ALA A 42 0.61 4.42 4.11
C ALA A 42 1.29 3.95 2.81
N LEU A 43 1.28 2.65 2.54
CA LEU A 43 1.80 2.06 1.30
C LEU A 43 0.94 2.46 0.10
N GLN A 44 -0.39 2.33 0.18
CA GLN A 44 -1.30 2.78 -0.88
C GLN A 44 -1.14 4.28 -1.19
N GLN A 45 -0.99 5.12 -0.16
CA GLN A 45 -0.74 6.56 -0.35
C GLN A 45 0.60 6.83 -1.06
N ARG A 46 1.64 6.05 -0.77
CA ARG A 46 2.95 6.18 -1.42
C ARG A 46 2.89 5.74 -2.88
N ASP A 47 2.20 4.65 -3.18
CA ASP A 47 2.02 4.17 -4.55
C ASP A 47 1.19 5.17 -5.38
N HIS A 48 0.11 5.69 -4.82
CA HIS A 48 -0.68 6.74 -5.49
C HIS A 48 0.16 8.00 -5.76
N ARG A 49 1.01 8.42 -4.81
CA ARG A 49 1.95 9.53 -5.02
C ARG A 49 3.03 9.23 -6.06
N ARG A 50 3.48 7.98 -6.18
CA ARG A 50 4.44 7.57 -7.21
C ARG A 50 3.80 7.60 -8.59
N PHE A 51 2.58 7.09 -8.71
CA PHE A 51 1.80 7.13 -9.95
C PHE A 51 1.62 8.58 -10.43
N LEU A 52 1.11 9.47 -9.57
CA LEU A 52 0.94 10.88 -9.89
C LEU A 52 2.25 11.59 -10.27
N ARG A 53 3.38 11.22 -9.66
CA ARG A 53 4.71 11.77 -10.00
C ARG A 53 5.21 11.27 -11.36
N LEU A 54 4.94 10.00 -11.71
CA LEU A 54 5.30 9.43 -13.00
C LEU A 54 4.51 10.11 -14.12
N ASP A 55 3.20 10.32 -13.92
CA ASP A 55 2.36 11.07 -14.87
C ASP A 55 2.82 12.51 -15.03
N ALA A 56 3.10 13.21 -13.93
CA ALA A 56 3.63 14.58 -13.99
C ALA A 56 4.98 14.64 -14.73
N LYS A 57 5.83 13.61 -14.58
CA LYS A 57 7.11 13.53 -15.29
C LYS A 57 6.94 13.21 -16.77
N ARG A 58 5.96 12.37 -17.15
CA ARG A 58 5.60 12.11 -18.56
C ARG A 58 5.06 13.37 -19.23
N LEU A 59 4.12 14.06 -18.57
CA LEU A 59 3.58 15.35 -19.02
C LEU A 59 4.68 16.39 -19.22
N ALA A 60 5.63 16.50 -18.28
CA ALA A 60 6.75 17.42 -18.40
C ALA A 60 7.77 17.03 -19.49
N ALA A 61 7.85 15.76 -19.86
CA ALA A 61 8.73 15.26 -20.92
C ALA A 61 8.15 15.45 -22.33
N GLY A 62 6.91 15.93 -22.46
CA GLY A 62 6.26 16.14 -23.76
C GLY A 62 5.97 14.85 -24.53
N ASP A 63 6.01 13.71 -23.85
CA ASP A 63 5.77 12.38 -24.41
C ASP A 63 4.25 12.17 -24.51
N PHE A 64 3.64 12.83 -25.49
CA PHE A 64 2.30 12.55 -25.97
C PHE A 64 2.46 11.60 -27.16
N ASP A 65 2.41 10.29 -26.92
CA ASP A 65 2.26 9.32 -28.01
C ASP A 65 0.84 9.53 -28.61
N ASP A 66 0.80 9.73 -29.94
CA ASP A 66 -0.39 9.89 -30.80
C ASP A 66 -1.21 8.59 -30.90
#